data_AF-A0A0M8MZI9-F1
#
_entry.id   AF-A0A0M8MZI9-F1
#
_cell.length_a   1.000
_cell.length_b   1.000
_cell.length_c   1.000
_cell.angle_alpha   90.00
_cell.angle_beta   90.00
_cell.angle_gamma   90.00
#
_symmetry.space_group_name_H-M   'P 1'
#
loop_
_entity.id
_entity.type
_entity.pdbx_description
1 polymer ?
#
loop_
_entity_poly.entity_id
_entity_poly.type
_entity_poly.pdbx_seq_one_letter_code
_entity_poly.pdbx_strand_id
1 'polypeptide(L)' 'MRHSGLQREVLALYRHCLRESRKKPEDTRAHFKQFARTEFLKHQAIDKRDFAAVEFLLRKGRRQLEVYSSPGIKDIR' A
#
# COMPACT_ATOMS: atom_id res chain seq x y z
N MET A 1 0.34 10.39 -21.17
CA MET A 1 0.39 11.34 -20.02
C MET A 1 1.46 10.88 -19.03
N ARG A 2 2.34 11.77 -18.58
CA ARG A 2 3.37 11.47 -17.57
C ARG A 2 2.75 11.57 -16.18
N HIS A 3 2.94 10.56 -15.33
CA HIS A 3 2.51 10.65 -13.93
C HIS A 3 3.26 11.76 -13.19
N SER A 4 2.57 12.48 -12.30
CA SER A 4 3.22 13.42 -11.38
C SER A 4 4.16 12.67 -10.41
N GLY A 5 5.06 13.39 -9.73
CA GLY A 5 5.93 12.81 -8.71
C GLY A 5 5.13 12.06 -7.65
N LEU A 6 4.09 12.70 -7.12
CA LEU A 6 3.21 12.11 -6.11
C LEU A 6 2.47 10.86 -6.61
N GLN A 7 1.96 10.87 -7.85
CA GLN A 7 1.34 9.68 -8.44
C GLN A 7 2.33 8.52 -8.59
N ARG A 8 3.60 8.81 -8.93
CA ARG A 8 4.65 7.78 -8.98
C ARG A 8 4.91 7.20 -7.60
N GLU A 9 4.87 8.01 -6.54
CA GLU A 9 5.00 7.55 -5.16
C GLU A 9 3.85 6.64 -4.73
N VAL A 10 2.60 6.97 -5.08
CA VAL A 10 1.44 6.10 -4.81
C VAL A 10 1.63 4.73 -5.46
N LEU A 11 2.01 4.71 -6.74
CA LEU A 11 2.27 3.46 -7.46
C LEU A 11 3.48 2.71 -6.90
N ALA A 12 4.51 3.42 -6.45
CA ALA A 12 5.69 2.82 -5.83
C ALA A 12 5.33 2.14 -4.51
N LEU A 13 4.54 2.81 -3.66
CA LEU A 13 4.06 2.26 -2.40
C LEU A 13 3.22 1.00 -2.64
N TYR A 14 2.27 1.02 -3.57
CA TYR A 14 1.47 -0.16 -3.89
C TYR A 14 2.33 -1.36 -4.32
N ARG A 15 3.31 -1.12 -5.23
CA ARG A 15 4.25 -2.17 -5.65
C ARG A 15 5.10 -2.68 -4.48
N HIS A 16 5.48 -1.81 -3.54
CA HIS A 16 6.25 -2.20 -2.36
C HIS A 16 5.42 -3.11 -1.44
N CYS A 17 4.15 -2.77 -1.19
CA CYS A 17 3.21 -3.64 -0.47
C CYS A 17 3.16 -5.06 -1.07
N LEU A 18 3.03 -5.16 -2.40
CA LEU A 18 2.99 -6.45 -3.09
C LEU A 18 4.31 -7.22 -3.03
N ARG A 19 5.46 -6.52 -3.01
CA ARG A 19 6.78 -7.15 -2.85
C ARG A 19 6.98 -7.68 -1.44
N GLU A 20 6.64 -6.91 -0.42
CA GLU A 20 6.75 -7.37 0.98
C GLU A 20 5.81 -8.55 1.26
N SER A 21 4.62 -8.56 0.64
CA SER A 21 3.70 -9.71 0.71
C SER A 21 4.34 -11.02 0.25
N ARG A 22 5.29 -10.98 -0.72
CA ARG A 22 5.96 -12.20 -1.21
C ARG A 22 6.89 -12.84 -0.17
N LYS A 23 7.35 -12.05 0.81
CA LYS A 23 8.19 -12.54 1.92
C LYS A 23 7.38 -13.27 2.99
N LYS A 24 6.05 -13.18 2.94
CA LYS A 24 5.14 -13.83 3.90
C LYS A 24 4.90 -15.30 3.52
N PRO A 25 4.51 -16.13 4.51
CA PRO A 25 4.09 -17.52 4.28
C PRO A 25 3.07 -17.64 3.14
N GLU A 26 3.14 -18.74 2.39
CA GLU A 26 2.35 -18.91 1.17
C GLU A 26 0.83 -18.94 1.43
N ASP A 27 0.44 -19.57 2.54
CA ASP A 27 -0.93 -19.70 3.04
C ASP A 27 -1.56 -18.36 3.41
N THR A 28 -0.78 -17.42 3.97
CA THR A 28 -1.29 -16.10 4.42
C THR A 28 -1.03 -14.97 3.43
N ARG A 29 -0.15 -15.17 2.44
CA ARG A 29 0.24 -14.17 1.42
C ARG A 29 -0.96 -13.54 0.71
N ALA A 30 -2.03 -14.31 0.48
CA ALA A 30 -3.24 -13.80 -0.16
C ALA A 30 -3.89 -12.67 0.63
N HIS A 31 -3.91 -12.77 1.97
CA HIS A 31 -4.51 -11.75 2.83
C HIS A 31 -3.76 -10.42 2.74
N PHE A 32 -2.42 -10.44 2.69
CA PHE A 32 -1.62 -9.23 2.52
C PHE A 32 -1.88 -8.52 1.18
N LYS A 33 -1.97 -9.30 0.08
CA LYS A 33 -2.32 -8.76 -1.23
C LYS A 33 -3.72 -8.15 -1.24
N GLN A 34 -4.68 -8.85 -0.64
CA GLN A 34 -6.07 -8.40 -0.56
C GLN A 34 -6.20 -7.13 0.27
N PHE A 35 -5.53 -7.07 1.43
CA PHE A 35 -5.46 -5.89 2.29
C PHE A 35 -4.93 -4.69 1.51
N ALA A 36 -3.76 -4.82 0.86
CA ALA A 36 -3.16 -3.75 0.07
C ALA A 36 -4.10 -3.31 -1.06
N ARG A 37 -4.72 -4.24 -1.80
CA ARG A 37 -5.66 -3.88 -2.87
C ARG A 37 -6.87 -3.14 -2.34
N THR A 38 -7.45 -3.63 -1.24
CA THR A 38 -8.66 -3.05 -0.64
C THR A 38 -8.40 -1.64 -0.12
N GLU A 39 -7.29 -1.42 0.59
CA GLU A 39 -6.94 -0.09 1.10
C GLU A 39 -6.75 0.94 -0.02
N PHE A 40 -6.10 0.57 -1.13
CA PHE A 40 -5.93 1.49 -2.26
C PHE A 40 -7.25 1.73 -3.02
N LEU A 41 -8.10 0.71 -3.16
CA LEU A 41 -9.42 0.86 -3.81
C LEU A 41 -10.36 1.77 -3.01
N LYS A 42 -10.34 1.71 -1.67
CA LYS A 42 -11.14 2.60 -0.79
C LYS A 42 -10.91 4.09 -1.09
N HIS A 43 -9.75 4.44 -1.61
CA HIS A 43 -9.32 5.82 -1.87
C HIS A 43 -9.23 6.17 -3.36
N GLN A 44 -9.74 5.31 -4.25
CA GLN A 44 -9.66 5.53 -5.70
C GLN A 44 -10.43 6.79 -6.18
N ALA A 45 -11.47 7.19 -5.45
CA ALA A 45 -12.32 8.33 -5.78
C ALA A 45 -11.74 9.69 -5.36
N ILE A 46 -10.60 9.71 -4.66
CA ILE A 46 -9.96 10.97 -4.24
C ILE A 46 -9.48 11.73 -5.48
N ASP A 47 -9.73 13.04 -5.51
CA ASP A 47 -9.21 13.89 -6.57
C ASP A 47 -7.67 13.86 -6.55
N LYS A 48 -7.07 13.55 -7.71
CA LYS A 48 -5.62 13.57 -7.92
C LYS A 48 -4.95 14.93 -7.62
N ARG A 49 -5.73 16.01 -7.51
CA ARG A 49 -5.30 17.37 -7.15
C ARG A 49 -5.42 17.66 -5.65
N ASP A 50 -6.07 16.79 -4.87
CA ASP A 50 -6.07 16.88 -3.41
C ASP A 50 -4.74 16.36 -2.86
N PHE A 51 -3.69 17.16 -3.03
CA PHE A 51 -2.33 16.79 -2.65
C PHE A 51 -2.21 16.50 -1.16
N ALA A 52 -2.91 17.25 -0.31
CA ALA A 52 -2.90 17.06 1.14
C ALA A 52 -3.46 15.70 1.54
N ALA A 53 -4.61 15.30 0.98
CA ALA A 53 -5.19 13.98 1.24
C ALA A 53 -4.28 12.85 0.73
N VAL A 54 -3.72 12.99 -0.47
CA VAL A 54 -2.82 11.98 -1.06
C VAL A 54 -1.54 11.82 -0.23
N GLU A 55 -0.93 12.92 0.20
CA GLU A 55 0.28 12.89 1.06
C GLU A 55 -0.02 12.27 2.43
N PHE A 56 -1.16 12.60 3.04
CA PHE A 56 -1.59 11.97 4.27
C PHE A 56 -1.73 10.45 4.11
N LEU A 57 -2.39 10.00 3.04
CA LEU A 57 -2.58 8.57 2.76
C LEU A 57 -1.27 7.87 2.43
N LEU A 58 -0.34 8.51 1.73
CA LEU A 58 1.01 7.99 1.50
C LEU A 58 1.76 7.77 2.81
N ARG A 59 1.75 8.75 3.72
CA ARG A 59 2.38 8.60 5.04
C ARG A 59 1.73 7.49 5.85
N LYS A 60 0.39 7.42 5.87
CA LYS A 60 -0.37 6.35 6.54
C LYS A 60 -0.01 4.97 5.97
N GLY A 61 -0.01 4.82 4.66
CA GLY A 61 0.28 3.56 3.98
C GLY A 61 1.73 3.09 4.17
N ARG A 62 2.71 4.01 4.20
CA ARG A 62 4.10 3.69 4.56
C ARG A 62 4.21 3.13 5.97
N ARG A 63 3.55 3.76 6.94
CA ARG A 63 3.52 3.27 8.32
C ARG A 63 2.85 1.91 8.45
N GLN A 64 1.76 1.67 7.72
CA GLN A 64 1.12 0.34 7.67
C GLN A 64 2.06 -0.72 7.09
N LEU A 65 2.73 -0.39 5.98
CA LEU A 65 3.71 -1.28 5.35
C LEU A 65 4.87 -1.61 6.29
N GLU A 66 5.44 -0.63 6.99
CA GLU A 66 6.49 -0.85 7.99
C GLU A 66 6.05 -1.89 9.03
N VAL A 67 4.85 -1.73 9.59
CA VAL A 67 4.30 -2.65 10.60
C VAL A 67 4.20 -4.07 10.05
N TYR A 68 3.44 -4.27 8.97
CA TYR A 68 3.19 -5.63 8.50
C TYR A 68 4.37 -6.24 7.74
N SER A 69 5.37 -5.46 7.33
CA SER A 69 6.62 -5.99 6.75
C SER A 69 7.48 -6.71 7.77
N SER A 70 7.31 -6.41 9.07
CA SER A 70 8.05 -7.04 10.16
C SER A 70 8.01 -8.58 10.07
N PRO A 71 9.15 -9.29 10.22
CA PRO A 71 9.21 -10.75 10.16
C PRO A 71 8.29 -11.45 11.17
N GLY A 72 8.00 -10.80 12.31
CA GLY A 72 7.11 -11.34 13.34
C GLY A 72 5.64 -11.37 12.94
N ILE A 73 5.23 -10.54 11.98
CA ILE A 73 3.85 -10.53 11.47
C ILE A 73 3.73 -11.52 10.32
N LYS A 74 3.10 -12.66 10.61
CA LYS A 74 2.93 -13.76 9.66
C LYS A 74 1.58 -13.74 8.94
N ASP A 75 0.58 -13.06 9.48
CA ASP A 75 -0.76 -12.94 8.88
C ASP A 75 -1.39 -11.58 9.21
N ILE A 76 -2.32 -11.13 8.37
CA ILE A 76 -3.22 -10.01 8.61
C ILE A 76 -4.64 -10.41 8.19
N ARG A 77 -5.61 -10.34 9.09
CA ARG A 77 -7.03 -10.63 8.81
C ARG A 77 -7.82 -9.34 8.71
#